data_AF-A0A7V1SS62-F1
#
_entry.id   AF-A0A7V1SS62-F1
#
_cell.length_a   1.000
_cell.length_b   1.000
_cell.length_c   1.000
_cell.angle_alpha   90.00
_cell.angle_beta   90.00
_cell.angle_gamma   90.00
#
_symmetry.space_group_name_H-M   'P 1'
#
loop_
_entity.id
_entity.type
_entity.pdbx_description
1 polymer ?
#
loop_
_entity_poly.entity_id
_entity_poly.type
_entity_poly.pdbx_seq_one_letter_code
_entity_poly.pdbx_strand_id
1 'polypeptide(L)'
;MKEVYIVSATRTPIGSFGGSLASLSATQLGAVVIKSAVEKAGLQPADVQEVFMGNVLSANIGQAPATQAAIFAGLPYIPATTINKVCASGMKAIMLGAQSIANGDNDIIVAGGFESMSNVPYYLDKARNGYRLGNGQITDGLVKDGLWDVYNDFHMGSAAELCAVDCNVTREEQDAFAIESYKRAQQAQADGKFKNEITPVELKDKKGEVTLFSDDEEPRTVKFDKIPSLKPVFKKDGTVTAANASTLNDGAAAVVLMSKERAEAMGIKPIAKIVSFADAQQAPEQFTTAPSKAIPLALHKAGLSGEQIDFYEINEAFSVVSLANNKILGLDAAKVNVNGGAVAIGHPLGASGARIVVTLLHVLQQNKGKYGAAGICNGGGGASAIVVENLA
;
A
#
# COMPACT_ATOMS: atom_id res chain seq x y z
N MET A 1 7.91 15.38 -22.23
CA MET A 1 6.85 14.65 -21.50
C MET A 1 6.05 15.67 -20.73
N LYS A 2 4.72 15.53 -20.69
CA LYS A 2 3.86 16.43 -19.89
C LYS A 2 4.23 16.29 -18.41
N GLU A 3 4.11 17.38 -17.65
CA GLU A 3 4.21 17.30 -16.19
C GLU A 3 2.94 16.66 -15.61
N VAL A 4 3.10 15.79 -14.62
CA VAL A 4 2.01 15.07 -13.97
C VAL A 4 1.86 15.55 -12.53
N TYR A 5 0.67 16.03 -12.20
CA TYR A 5 0.29 16.48 -10.88
C TYR A 5 -0.63 15.48 -10.20
N ILE A 6 -0.52 15.42 -8.88
CA ILE A 6 -1.51 14.82 -8.00
C ILE A 6 -2.37 15.97 -7.48
N VAL A 7 -3.68 15.89 -7.71
CA VAL A 7 -4.64 16.94 -7.31
C VAL A 7 -5.50 16.55 -6.12
N SER A 8 -5.62 15.24 -5.85
CA SER A 8 -6.23 14.72 -4.62
C SER A 8 -5.63 13.36 -4.28
N ALA A 9 -5.68 13.01 -2.99
CA ALA A 9 -5.17 11.76 -2.45
C ALA A 9 -6.04 11.35 -1.24
N THR A 10 -6.46 10.08 -1.19
CA THR A 10 -7.32 9.59 -0.12
C THR A 10 -7.20 8.08 0.06
N ARG A 11 -7.55 7.58 1.23
CA ARG A 11 -7.61 6.16 1.56
C ARG A 11 -8.80 5.84 2.45
N THR A 12 -9.21 4.58 2.50
CA THR A 12 -10.06 4.11 3.59
C THR A 12 -9.24 4.06 4.88
N PRO A 13 -9.87 3.95 6.06
CA PRO A 13 -9.17 3.37 7.20
C PRO A 13 -8.78 1.93 6.85
N ILE A 14 -7.76 1.42 7.53
CA ILE A 14 -7.29 0.04 7.38
C ILE A 14 -7.98 -0.83 8.43
N GLY A 15 -8.69 -1.85 7.95
CA GLY A 15 -9.37 -2.85 8.78
C GLY A 15 -8.47 -4.03 9.09
N SER A 16 -8.63 -4.62 10.27
CA SER A 16 -7.97 -5.87 10.65
C SER A 16 -8.55 -7.07 9.90
N PHE A 17 -7.78 -8.15 9.79
CA PHE A 17 -8.25 -9.41 9.20
C PHE A 17 -9.47 -9.98 9.92
N GLY A 18 -10.56 -10.20 9.18
CA GLY A 18 -11.86 -10.60 9.73
C GLY A 18 -12.54 -9.52 10.60
N GLY A 19 -12.02 -8.29 10.57
CA GLY A 19 -12.44 -7.17 11.39
C GLY A 19 -13.51 -6.30 10.74
N SER A 20 -13.40 -4.98 10.95
CA SER A 20 -14.48 -4.03 10.68
C SER A 20 -14.88 -3.93 9.20
N LEU A 21 -13.94 -4.13 8.29
CA LEU A 21 -14.16 -4.02 6.84
C LEU A 21 -14.53 -5.35 6.15
N ALA A 22 -14.54 -6.48 6.87
CA ALA A 22 -14.68 -7.82 6.27
C ALA A 22 -16.03 -8.07 5.57
N SER A 23 -17.04 -7.21 5.83
CA SER A 23 -18.35 -7.27 5.16
C SER A 23 -18.37 -6.65 3.77
N LEU A 24 -17.32 -5.91 3.38
CA LEU A 24 -17.20 -5.22 2.10
C LEU A 24 -16.21 -5.93 1.18
N SER A 25 -16.60 -6.13 -0.08
CA SER A 25 -15.67 -6.59 -1.11
C SER A 25 -14.56 -5.57 -1.38
N ALA A 26 -13.42 -6.05 -1.87
CA ALA A 26 -12.29 -5.18 -2.23
C ALA A 26 -12.69 -4.10 -3.26
N THR A 27 -13.59 -4.42 -4.19
CA THR A 27 -14.10 -3.48 -5.19
C THR A 27 -15.02 -2.41 -4.60
N GLN A 28 -15.77 -2.72 -3.54
CA GLN A 28 -16.54 -1.71 -2.80
C GLN A 28 -15.61 -0.76 -2.02
N LEU A 29 -14.54 -1.28 -1.41
CA LEU A 29 -13.50 -0.44 -0.79
C LEU A 29 -12.82 0.46 -1.83
N GLY A 30 -12.49 -0.09 -3.00
CA GLY A 30 -11.97 0.67 -4.14
C GLY A 30 -12.92 1.78 -4.59
N ALA A 31 -14.22 1.51 -4.62
CA ALA A 31 -15.23 2.48 -5.00
C ALA A 31 -15.28 3.69 -4.07
N VAL A 32 -15.14 3.47 -2.75
CA VAL A 32 -15.12 4.54 -1.74
C VAL A 32 -14.00 5.53 -2.02
N VAL A 33 -12.78 5.04 -2.28
CA VAL A 33 -11.61 5.91 -2.50
C VAL A 33 -11.60 6.57 -3.86
N ILE A 34 -12.09 5.89 -4.91
CA ILE A 34 -12.23 6.48 -6.25
C ILE A 34 -13.20 7.66 -6.18
N LYS A 35 -14.40 7.43 -5.62
CA LYS A 35 -15.43 8.47 -5.48
C LYS A 35 -14.89 9.66 -4.68
N SER A 36 -14.31 9.40 -3.50
CA SER A 36 -13.77 10.45 -2.65
C SER A 36 -12.60 11.20 -3.29
N ALA A 37 -11.72 10.53 -4.02
CA ALA A 37 -10.62 11.21 -4.71
C ALA A 37 -11.13 12.16 -5.80
N VAL A 38 -12.12 11.75 -6.59
CA VAL A 38 -12.76 12.59 -7.62
C VAL A 38 -13.47 13.79 -6.99
N GLU A 39 -14.26 13.57 -5.93
CA GLU A 39 -14.96 14.63 -5.20
C GLU A 39 -13.98 15.63 -4.57
N LYS A 40 -12.91 15.14 -3.90
CA LYS A 40 -11.86 15.99 -3.31
C LYS A 40 -11.08 16.80 -4.35
N ALA A 41 -10.97 16.29 -5.59
CA ALA A 41 -10.35 17.02 -6.70
C ALA A 41 -11.26 18.12 -7.27
N GLY A 42 -12.54 18.18 -6.88
CA GLY A 42 -13.53 19.10 -7.45
C GLY A 42 -13.93 18.73 -8.88
N LEU A 43 -13.76 17.46 -9.27
CA LEU A 43 -14.06 16.96 -10.61
C LEU A 43 -15.46 16.36 -10.69
N GLN A 44 -16.02 16.32 -11.89
CA GLN A 44 -17.17 15.49 -12.18
C GLN A 44 -16.72 14.08 -12.58
N PRO A 45 -17.51 13.03 -12.30
CA PRO A 45 -17.20 11.66 -12.75
C PRO A 45 -16.87 11.55 -14.25
N ALA A 46 -17.52 12.38 -15.08
CA ALA A 46 -17.33 12.41 -16.52
C ALA A 46 -16.00 13.05 -16.98
N ASP A 47 -15.28 13.74 -16.09
CA ASP A 47 -13.97 14.30 -16.41
C ASP A 47 -12.86 13.22 -16.40
N VAL A 48 -13.07 12.10 -15.71
CA VAL A 48 -12.08 11.01 -15.61
C VAL A 48 -12.05 10.21 -16.92
N GLN A 49 -10.87 10.00 -17.47
CA GLN A 49 -10.69 9.33 -18.76
C GLN A 49 -10.31 7.86 -18.61
N GLU A 50 -9.57 7.50 -17.56
CA GLU A 50 -9.12 6.13 -17.32
C GLU A 50 -8.87 5.87 -15.83
N VAL A 51 -8.98 4.60 -15.44
CA VAL A 51 -8.76 4.12 -14.06
C VAL A 51 -7.70 3.02 -14.02
N PHE A 52 -6.66 3.20 -13.22
CA PHE A 52 -5.67 2.16 -12.92
C PHE A 52 -5.73 1.77 -11.44
N MET A 53 -6.07 0.52 -11.12
CA MET A 53 -6.15 0.09 -9.72
C MET A 53 -5.37 -1.21 -9.47
N GLY A 54 -4.52 -1.18 -8.46
CA GLY A 54 -3.82 -2.34 -7.94
C GLY A 54 -4.74 -3.28 -7.17
N ASN A 55 -4.70 -4.58 -7.48
CA ASN A 55 -5.34 -5.63 -6.70
C ASN A 55 -4.56 -6.94 -6.86
N VAL A 56 -4.23 -7.62 -5.76
CA VAL A 56 -3.41 -8.84 -5.79
C VAL A 56 -4.30 -10.07 -5.71
N LEU A 57 -5.17 -10.11 -4.70
CA LEU A 57 -5.93 -11.29 -4.35
C LEU A 57 -7.27 -11.30 -5.08
N SER A 58 -7.21 -11.42 -6.42
CA SER A 58 -8.39 -11.27 -7.28
C SER A 58 -9.32 -12.47 -7.34
N ALA A 59 -9.00 -13.56 -6.65
CA ALA A 59 -9.84 -14.75 -6.66
C ALA A 59 -11.20 -14.48 -6.03
N ASN A 60 -12.27 -14.94 -6.68
CA ASN A 60 -13.66 -14.74 -6.27
C ASN A 60 -14.15 -13.27 -6.26
N ILE A 61 -13.36 -12.31 -6.76
CA ILE A 61 -13.80 -10.91 -6.92
C ILE A 61 -14.65 -10.73 -8.20
N GLY A 62 -14.53 -11.64 -9.17
CA GLY A 62 -15.24 -11.57 -10.45
C GLY A 62 -14.43 -10.85 -11.54
N GLN A 63 -15.05 -10.60 -12.69
CA GLN A 63 -14.36 -10.04 -13.85
C GLN A 63 -14.01 -8.56 -13.67
N ALA A 64 -12.82 -8.17 -14.14
CA ALA A 64 -12.36 -6.78 -14.20
C ALA A 64 -12.56 -5.98 -12.89
N PRO A 65 -11.87 -6.32 -11.78
CA PRO A 65 -12.06 -5.66 -10.49
C PRO A 65 -11.95 -4.12 -10.53
N ALA A 66 -11.04 -3.55 -11.32
CA ALA A 66 -10.90 -2.09 -11.45
C ALA A 66 -12.14 -1.46 -12.10
N THR A 67 -12.72 -2.11 -13.11
CA THR A 67 -13.98 -1.69 -13.74
C THR A 67 -15.13 -1.77 -12.76
N GLN A 68 -15.23 -2.82 -11.95
CA GLN A 68 -16.24 -2.93 -10.90
C GLN A 68 -16.14 -1.76 -9.91
N ALA A 69 -14.94 -1.46 -9.41
CA ALA A 69 -14.70 -0.36 -8.48
C ALA A 69 -15.05 1.01 -9.10
N ALA A 70 -14.68 1.25 -10.36
CA ALA A 70 -15.01 2.47 -11.08
C ALA A 70 -16.53 2.67 -11.25
N ILE A 71 -17.25 1.62 -11.64
CA ILE A 71 -18.72 1.66 -11.79
C ILE A 71 -19.40 1.86 -10.43
N PHE A 72 -18.97 1.14 -9.39
CA PHE A 72 -19.50 1.32 -8.04
C PHE A 72 -19.22 2.71 -7.46
N ALA A 73 -18.15 3.39 -7.91
CA ALA A 73 -17.84 4.77 -7.56
C ALA A 73 -18.74 5.79 -8.29
N GLY A 74 -19.53 5.36 -9.28
CA GLY A 74 -20.37 6.23 -10.10
C GLY A 74 -19.66 6.86 -11.29
N LEU A 75 -18.49 6.35 -11.70
CA LEU A 75 -17.85 6.77 -12.94
C LEU A 75 -18.62 6.25 -14.15
N PRO A 76 -18.59 6.96 -15.30
CA PRO A 76 -19.13 6.44 -16.55
C PRO A 76 -18.38 5.19 -17.02
N TYR A 77 -18.87 4.55 -18.08
CA TYR A 77 -18.23 3.37 -18.67
C TYR A 77 -16.94 3.76 -19.43
N ILE A 78 -15.87 3.94 -18.66
CA ILE A 78 -14.53 4.32 -19.15
C ILE A 78 -13.56 3.14 -19.01
N PRO A 79 -12.43 3.15 -19.75
CA PRO A 79 -11.36 2.17 -19.58
C PRO A 79 -10.90 2.07 -18.12
N ALA A 80 -10.75 0.85 -17.64
CA ALA A 80 -10.22 0.57 -16.32
C ALA A 80 -9.38 -0.71 -16.33
N THR A 81 -8.20 -0.66 -15.72
CA THR A 81 -7.23 -1.76 -15.73
C THR A 81 -6.84 -2.15 -14.30
N THR A 82 -6.98 -3.45 -14.00
CA THR A 82 -6.46 -4.04 -12.77
C THR A 82 -4.99 -4.42 -12.93
N ILE A 83 -4.16 -4.03 -11.98
CA ILE A 83 -2.71 -4.27 -11.99
C ILE A 83 -2.35 -5.17 -10.83
N ASN A 84 -1.55 -6.19 -11.09
CA ASN A 84 -0.95 -7.02 -10.05
C ASN A 84 0.58 -6.98 -10.16
N LYS A 85 1.20 -6.32 -9.19
CA LYS A 85 2.63 -6.35 -8.86
C LYS A 85 2.80 -6.64 -7.37
N VAL A 86 1.99 -7.56 -6.84
CA VAL A 86 1.89 -7.91 -5.42
C VAL A 86 1.75 -6.63 -4.57
N CYS A 87 2.54 -6.45 -3.49
CA CYS A 87 2.48 -5.31 -2.59
C CYS A 87 2.65 -3.95 -3.30
N ALA A 88 3.37 -3.91 -4.42
CA ALA A 88 3.63 -2.69 -5.17
C ALA A 88 2.50 -2.32 -6.15
N SER A 89 1.43 -3.11 -6.25
CA SER A 89 0.37 -2.93 -7.25
C SER A 89 -0.22 -1.52 -7.27
N GLY A 90 -0.60 -0.99 -6.10
CA GLY A 90 -1.18 0.35 -6.01
C GLY A 90 -0.22 1.47 -6.41
N MET A 91 1.06 1.34 -6.06
CA MET A 91 2.07 2.32 -6.50
C MET A 91 2.34 2.19 -8.01
N LYS A 92 2.38 0.96 -8.53
CA LYS A 92 2.56 0.70 -9.95
C LYS A 92 1.42 1.28 -10.77
N ALA A 93 0.18 1.23 -10.26
CA ALA A 93 -0.97 1.89 -10.86
C ALA A 93 -0.77 3.41 -11.00
N ILE A 94 -0.26 4.07 -9.97
CA ILE A 94 0.09 5.50 -10.01
C ILE A 94 1.16 5.77 -11.08
N MET A 95 2.18 4.91 -11.17
CA MET A 95 3.22 5.05 -12.20
C MET A 95 2.66 4.90 -13.61
N LEU A 96 1.79 3.91 -13.87
CA LEU A 96 1.18 3.72 -15.19
C LEU A 96 0.26 4.88 -15.56
N GLY A 97 -0.54 5.38 -14.62
CA GLY A 97 -1.34 6.58 -14.82
C GLY A 97 -0.48 7.82 -15.14
N ALA A 98 0.64 8.00 -14.43
CA ALA A 98 1.58 9.08 -14.71
C ALA A 98 2.23 8.92 -16.10
N GLN A 99 2.60 7.70 -16.50
CA GLN A 99 3.16 7.44 -17.84
C GLN A 99 2.16 7.76 -18.95
N SER A 100 0.90 7.36 -18.80
CA SER A 100 -0.17 7.66 -19.76
C SER A 100 -0.35 9.18 -19.96
N ILE A 101 -0.38 9.95 -18.87
CA ILE A 101 -0.45 11.41 -18.95
C ILE A 101 0.83 12.01 -19.57
N ALA A 102 2.00 11.56 -19.13
CA ALA A 102 3.28 12.05 -19.61
C ALA A 102 3.48 11.86 -21.13
N ASN A 103 2.92 10.77 -21.67
CA ASN A 103 2.90 10.45 -23.10
C ASN A 103 1.84 11.23 -23.89
N GLY A 104 0.85 11.83 -23.20
CA GLY A 104 -0.23 12.60 -23.80
C GLY A 104 -1.45 11.77 -24.20
N ASP A 105 -1.55 10.51 -23.76
CA ASP A 105 -2.69 9.64 -24.05
C ASP A 105 -3.95 10.06 -23.27
N ASN A 106 -3.74 10.56 -22.05
CA ASN A 106 -4.79 11.04 -21.14
C ASN A 106 -4.36 12.34 -20.44
N ASP A 107 -5.30 13.01 -19.80
CA ASP A 107 -5.09 14.23 -19.01
C ASP A 107 -5.64 14.12 -17.58
N ILE A 108 -6.62 13.26 -17.31
CA ILE A 108 -7.24 13.06 -15.98
C ILE A 108 -7.45 11.56 -15.73
N ILE A 109 -6.76 11.03 -14.73
CA ILE A 109 -6.76 9.60 -14.39
C ILE A 109 -6.99 9.42 -12.89
N VAL A 110 -7.75 8.40 -12.51
CA VAL A 110 -7.74 7.88 -11.13
C VAL A 110 -6.77 6.71 -11.04
N ALA A 111 -5.85 6.75 -10.09
CA ALA A 111 -4.89 5.67 -9.87
C ALA A 111 -4.79 5.29 -8.39
N GLY A 112 -4.56 4.02 -8.08
CA GLY A 112 -4.51 3.57 -6.69
C GLY A 112 -4.49 2.07 -6.53
N GLY A 113 -5.02 1.57 -5.42
CA GLY A 113 -5.21 0.13 -5.20
C GLY A 113 -6.24 -0.18 -4.11
N PHE A 114 -6.72 -1.42 -4.12
CA PHE A 114 -7.67 -1.94 -3.15
C PHE A 114 -7.38 -3.42 -2.86
N GLU A 115 -7.66 -3.83 -1.62
CA GLU A 115 -7.55 -5.22 -1.21
C GLU A 115 -8.57 -5.53 -0.11
N SER A 116 -9.11 -6.76 -0.12
CA SER A 116 -9.83 -7.33 1.01
C SER A 116 -9.27 -8.73 1.23
N MET A 117 -8.30 -8.83 2.13
CA MET A 117 -7.68 -10.09 2.51
C MET A 117 -8.69 -10.97 3.25
N SER A 118 -9.60 -10.37 4.02
CA SER A 118 -10.66 -11.08 4.74
C SER A 118 -11.63 -11.86 3.84
N ASN A 119 -11.76 -11.50 2.56
CA ASN A 119 -12.69 -12.15 1.64
C ASN A 119 -12.05 -13.16 0.67
N VAL A 120 -10.76 -13.45 0.83
CA VAL A 120 -10.07 -14.39 -0.06
C VAL A 120 -10.55 -15.82 0.20
N PRO A 121 -10.92 -16.57 -0.85
CA PRO A 121 -11.42 -17.93 -0.70
C PRO A 121 -10.29 -18.94 -0.45
N TYR A 122 -10.69 -20.12 0.03
CA TYR A 122 -9.88 -21.33 -0.06
C TYR A 122 -10.04 -22.01 -1.43
N TYR A 123 -9.02 -22.75 -1.85
CA TYR A 123 -8.99 -23.50 -3.11
C TYR A 123 -9.07 -25.02 -2.92
N LEU A 124 -9.71 -25.66 -3.90
CA LEU A 124 -9.73 -27.12 -4.09
C LEU A 124 -9.19 -27.44 -5.49
N ASP A 125 -7.87 -27.52 -5.61
CA ASP A 125 -7.16 -27.53 -6.91
C ASP A 125 -7.62 -28.65 -7.87
N LYS A 126 -8.08 -29.79 -7.35
CA LYS A 126 -8.50 -30.93 -8.18
C LYS A 126 -10.03 -31.05 -8.32
N ALA A 127 -10.81 -30.19 -7.67
CA ALA A 127 -12.28 -30.30 -7.67
C ALA A 127 -12.89 -30.23 -9.07
N ARG A 128 -12.27 -29.48 -9.99
CA ARG A 128 -12.77 -29.35 -11.37
C ARG A 128 -12.76 -30.68 -12.14
N ASN A 129 -11.72 -31.50 -11.96
CA ASN A 129 -11.53 -32.76 -12.68
C ASN A 129 -11.73 -34.01 -11.81
N GLY A 130 -12.02 -33.83 -10.52
CA GLY A 130 -12.26 -34.88 -9.54
C GLY A 130 -10.98 -35.37 -8.83
N TYR A 131 -11.13 -35.71 -7.54
CA TYR A 131 -10.06 -36.30 -6.72
C TYR A 131 -9.91 -37.82 -6.91
N ARG A 132 -10.87 -38.47 -7.60
CA ARG A 132 -10.98 -39.93 -7.80
C ARG A 132 -11.13 -40.74 -6.50
N LEU A 133 -10.06 -40.91 -5.73
CA LEU A 133 -10.02 -41.67 -4.47
C LEU A 133 -8.83 -41.21 -3.62
N GLY A 134 -9.03 -40.99 -2.31
CA GLY A 134 -7.99 -40.57 -1.37
C GLY A 134 -8.18 -39.15 -0.84
N ASN A 135 -7.26 -38.71 0.04
CA ASN A 135 -7.33 -37.40 0.69
C ASN A 135 -6.97 -36.26 -0.27
N GLY A 136 -7.50 -35.06 0.00
CA GLY A 136 -7.16 -33.82 -0.68
C GLY A 136 -6.82 -32.71 0.31
N GLN A 137 -6.03 -31.73 -0.14
CA GLN A 137 -5.72 -30.53 0.62
C GLN A 137 -6.66 -29.40 0.21
N ILE A 138 -7.12 -28.63 1.21
CA ILE A 138 -7.76 -27.33 1.01
C ILE A 138 -6.65 -26.29 1.15
N THR A 139 -6.44 -25.50 0.10
CA THR A 139 -5.32 -24.53 0.05
C THR A 139 -5.82 -23.14 0.39
N ASP A 140 -5.14 -22.45 1.31
CA ASP A 140 -5.45 -21.06 1.65
C ASP A 140 -5.04 -20.13 0.50
N GLY A 141 -5.99 -19.37 -0.05
CA GLY A 141 -5.73 -18.46 -1.17
C GLY A 141 -4.85 -17.27 -0.81
N LEU A 142 -4.90 -16.79 0.44
CA LEU A 142 -4.05 -15.70 0.91
C LEU A 142 -2.59 -16.09 0.87
N VAL A 143 -2.31 -17.28 1.42
CA VAL A 143 -0.96 -17.81 1.45
C VAL A 143 -0.49 -18.06 0.02
N LYS A 144 -1.28 -18.80 -0.77
CA LYS A 144 -0.90 -19.24 -2.13
C LYS A 144 -0.59 -18.07 -3.07
N ASP A 145 -1.45 -17.05 -3.10
CA ASP A 145 -1.39 -16.02 -4.14
C ASP A 145 -0.73 -14.71 -3.65
N GLY A 146 -0.62 -14.50 -2.33
CA GLY A 146 -0.09 -13.27 -1.77
C GLY A 146 1.19 -13.42 -0.94
N LEU A 147 1.40 -14.55 -0.26
CA LEU A 147 2.38 -14.67 0.83
C LEU A 147 3.38 -15.82 0.68
N TRP A 148 3.40 -16.51 -0.46
CA TRP A 148 4.27 -17.65 -0.73
C TRP A 148 5.30 -17.38 -1.83
N ASP A 149 6.55 -17.74 -1.56
CA ASP A 149 7.60 -17.74 -2.57
C ASP A 149 7.57 -19.08 -3.31
N VAL A 150 7.14 -19.06 -4.57
CA VAL A 150 6.98 -20.28 -5.38
C VAL A 150 8.30 -20.91 -5.82
N TYR A 151 9.41 -20.18 -5.72
CA TYR A 151 10.73 -20.64 -6.20
C TYR A 151 11.50 -21.37 -5.11
N ASN A 152 11.41 -20.87 -3.88
CA ASN A 152 12.08 -21.42 -2.71
C ASN A 152 11.15 -22.21 -1.78
N ASP A 153 9.85 -22.24 -2.08
CA ASP A 153 8.81 -22.97 -1.36
C ASP A 153 8.71 -22.60 0.14
N PHE A 154 8.61 -21.30 0.43
CA PHE A 154 8.44 -20.81 1.79
C PHE A 154 7.52 -19.57 1.89
N HIS A 155 7.14 -19.22 3.11
CA HIS A 155 6.37 -18.00 3.39
C HIS A 155 7.25 -16.74 3.32
N MET A 156 6.71 -15.59 2.90
CA MET A 156 7.46 -14.31 2.83
C MET A 156 8.22 -13.95 4.12
N GLY A 157 7.69 -14.36 5.28
CA GLY A 157 8.33 -14.18 6.57
C GLY A 157 9.65 -14.95 6.75
N SER A 158 9.84 -16.08 6.05
CA SER A 158 11.12 -16.79 6.00
C SER A 158 12.20 -16.00 5.27
N ALA A 159 11.84 -15.22 4.23
CA ALA A 159 12.76 -14.28 3.60
C ALA A 159 13.06 -13.06 4.50
N ALA A 160 12.12 -12.64 5.36
CA ALA A 160 12.40 -11.66 6.40
C ALA A 160 13.42 -12.19 7.43
N GLU A 161 13.37 -13.46 7.80
CA GLU A 161 14.40 -14.10 8.64
C GLU A 161 15.77 -14.12 7.95
N LEU A 162 15.83 -14.41 6.65
CA LEU A 162 17.08 -14.32 5.87
C LEU A 162 17.64 -12.90 5.90
N CYS A 163 16.78 -11.90 5.68
CA CYS A 163 17.17 -10.50 5.77
C CYS A 163 17.73 -10.11 7.14
N ALA A 164 17.14 -10.61 8.24
CA ALA A 164 17.61 -10.32 9.59
C ALA A 164 19.03 -10.84 9.80
N VAL A 165 19.32 -12.05 9.32
CA VAL A 165 20.66 -12.65 9.35
C VAL A 165 21.63 -11.85 8.48
N ASP A 166 21.31 -11.65 7.21
CA ASP A 166 22.21 -11.01 6.23
C ASP A 166 22.53 -9.55 6.60
N CYS A 167 21.56 -8.82 7.16
CA CYS A 167 21.71 -7.42 7.54
C CYS A 167 22.19 -7.23 8.99
N ASN A 168 22.34 -8.33 9.75
CA ASN A 168 22.67 -8.35 11.18
C ASN A 168 21.71 -7.48 12.00
N VAL A 169 20.40 -7.72 11.86
CA VAL A 169 19.34 -7.03 12.61
C VAL A 169 18.82 -7.97 13.69
N THR A 170 18.94 -7.57 14.95
CA THR A 170 18.54 -8.43 16.08
C THR A 170 17.02 -8.45 16.28
N ARG A 171 16.56 -9.38 17.12
CA ARG A 171 15.16 -9.44 17.55
C ARG A 171 14.76 -8.17 18.30
N GLU A 172 15.63 -7.69 19.19
CA GLU A 172 15.38 -6.54 20.04
C GLU A 172 15.26 -5.26 19.21
N GLU A 173 16.07 -5.12 18.15
CA GLU A 173 15.96 -4.01 17.20
C GLU A 173 14.62 -4.03 16.46
N GLN A 174 14.18 -5.21 16.00
CA GLN A 174 12.89 -5.37 15.30
C GLN A 174 11.69 -5.07 16.21
N ASP A 175 11.75 -5.51 17.46
CA ASP A 175 10.71 -5.26 18.46
C ASP A 175 10.68 -3.78 18.88
N ALA A 176 11.85 -3.15 19.08
CA ALA A 176 11.94 -1.73 19.37
C ALA A 176 11.38 -0.88 18.22
N PHE A 177 11.69 -1.23 16.97
CA PHE A 177 11.13 -0.59 15.79
C PHE A 177 9.61 -0.75 15.73
N ALA A 178 9.09 -1.96 15.99
CA ALA A 178 7.66 -2.20 16.01
C ALA A 178 6.95 -1.33 17.06
N ILE A 179 7.48 -1.30 18.29
CA ILE A 179 6.96 -0.46 19.38
C ILE A 179 6.90 1.01 18.95
N GLU A 180 7.95 1.52 18.32
CA GLU A 180 8.00 2.89 17.83
C GLU A 180 6.97 3.14 16.72
N SER A 181 6.84 2.23 15.74
CA SER A 181 5.82 2.33 14.68
C SER A 181 4.40 2.41 15.26
N TYR A 182 4.09 1.56 16.26
CA TYR A 182 2.80 1.60 16.97
C TYR A 182 2.58 2.90 17.73
N LYS A 183 3.58 3.39 18.46
CA LYS A 183 3.47 4.68 19.17
C LYS A 183 3.25 5.84 18.21
N ARG A 184 3.97 5.89 17.09
CA ARG A 184 3.80 6.92 16.06
C ARG A 184 2.40 6.87 15.44
N ALA A 185 1.89 5.68 15.11
CA ALA A 185 0.54 5.51 14.58
C ALA A 185 -0.55 5.90 15.58
N GLN A 186 -0.42 5.49 16.85
CA GLN A 186 -1.33 5.87 17.92
C GLN A 186 -1.35 7.39 18.13
N GLN A 187 -0.16 8.02 18.16
CA GLN A 187 -0.03 9.47 18.32
C GLN A 187 -0.59 10.22 17.11
N ALA A 188 -0.25 9.80 15.89
CA ALA A 188 -0.76 10.41 14.66
C ALA A 188 -2.29 10.34 14.56
N GLN A 189 -2.88 9.22 14.97
CA GLN A 189 -4.33 9.08 15.05
C GLN A 189 -4.95 9.97 16.15
N ALA A 190 -4.36 10.01 17.34
CA ALA A 190 -4.82 10.86 18.45
C ALA A 190 -4.75 12.36 18.10
N ASP A 191 -3.70 12.78 17.41
CA ASP A 191 -3.50 14.16 16.93
C ASP A 191 -4.37 14.49 15.70
N GLY A 192 -5.08 13.50 15.15
CA GLY A 192 -5.94 13.66 13.98
C GLY A 192 -5.18 13.88 12.67
N LYS A 193 -3.90 13.49 12.59
CA LYS A 193 -3.07 13.64 11.39
C LYS A 193 -3.63 12.87 10.18
N PHE A 194 -4.35 11.78 10.41
CA PHE A 194 -4.97 11.00 9.34
C PHE A 194 -6.33 11.51 8.84
N LYS A 195 -6.92 12.54 9.48
CA LYS A 195 -8.27 13.02 9.14
C LYS A 195 -8.41 13.49 7.70
N ASN A 196 -7.36 14.08 7.13
CA ASN A 196 -7.39 14.61 5.77
C ASN A 196 -7.20 13.51 4.72
N GLU A 197 -6.48 12.44 5.07
CA GLU A 197 -6.22 11.32 4.15
C GLU A 197 -7.28 10.22 4.22
N ILE A 198 -7.97 10.04 5.35
CA ILE A 198 -9.00 9.01 5.50
C ILE A 198 -10.35 9.50 4.96
N THR A 199 -10.98 8.67 4.13
CA THR A 199 -12.41 8.71 3.82
C THR A 199 -13.13 7.69 4.68
N PRO A 200 -14.04 8.13 5.56
CA PRO A 200 -14.83 7.19 6.37
C PRO A 200 -15.62 6.22 5.50
N VAL A 201 -15.74 4.98 5.97
CA VAL A 201 -16.48 3.91 5.31
C VAL A 201 -17.80 3.69 6.05
N GLU A 202 -18.91 3.74 5.33
CA GLU A 202 -20.23 3.37 5.87
C GLU A 202 -20.33 1.86 6.02
N LEU A 203 -20.54 1.38 7.25
CA LEU A 203 -20.78 -0.01 7.56
C LEU A 203 -22.25 -0.19 7.95
N LYS A 204 -22.90 -1.19 7.37
CA LYS A 204 -24.29 -1.57 7.68
C LYS A 204 -24.30 -2.82 8.52
N ASP A 205 -24.95 -2.77 9.68
CA ASP A 205 -25.13 -3.95 10.51
C ASP A 205 -26.29 -4.83 9.98
N LYS A 206 -26.55 -5.98 10.64
CA LYS A 206 -27.63 -6.90 10.25
C LYS A 206 -29.03 -6.31 10.39
N LYS A 207 -29.20 -5.24 11.18
CA LYS A 207 -30.46 -4.52 11.39
C LYS A 207 -30.61 -3.33 10.44
N GLY A 208 -29.57 -3.00 9.67
CA GLY A 208 -29.53 -1.88 8.75
C GLY A 208 -29.06 -0.55 9.37
N GLU A 209 -28.58 -0.57 10.61
CA GLU A 209 -27.97 0.62 11.23
C GLU A 209 -26.63 0.92 10.56
N VAL A 210 -26.39 2.20 10.26
CA VAL A 210 -25.18 2.68 9.58
C VAL A 210 -24.22 3.26 10.61
N THR A 211 -22.99 2.76 10.64
CA THR A 211 -21.88 3.37 11.39
C THR A 211 -20.80 3.85 10.44
N LEU A 212 -20.12 4.95 10.80
CA LEU A 212 -18.98 5.45 10.06
C LEU A 212 -17.70 4.92 10.70
N PHE A 213 -16.99 4.08 9.94
CA PHE A 213 -15.67 3.61 10.31
C PHE A 213 -14.62 4.60 9.76
N SER A 214 -13.92 5.30 10.64
CA SER A 214 -13.05 6.44 10.28
C SER A 214 -11.62 6.36 10.82
N ASP A 215 -11.28 5.31 11.56
CA ASP A 215 -10.00 5.17 12.24
C ASP A 215 -9.35 3.83 11.85
N ASP A 216 -8.03 3.80 11.78
CA ASP A 216 -7.29 2.56 11.55
C ASP A 216 -7.44 1.64 12.77
N GLU A 217 -7.73 0.35 12.53
CA GLU A 217 -8.09 -0.62 13.57
C GLU A 217 -6.86 -1.10 14.36
N GLU A 218 -5.78 -1.45 13.65
CA GLU A 218 -4.58 -2.10 14.19
C GLU A 218 -3.82 -1.28 15.25
N PRO A 219 -3.64 0.05 15.14
CA PRO A 219 -2.87 0.80 16.13
C PRO A 219 -3.39 0.64 17.56
N ARG A 220 -4.66 0.29 17.76
CA ARG A 220 -5.31 0.15 19.07
C ARG A 220 -5.19 -1.25 19.67
N THR A 221 -4.81 -2.26 18.89
CA THR A 221 -4.88 -3.68 19.31
C THR A 221 -3.59 -4.16 19.99
N VAL A 222 -2.50 -3.39 19.86
CA VAL A 222 -1.18 -3.76 20.36
C VAL A 222 -1.13 -3.93 21.88
N LYS A 223 -0.41 -4.96 22.33
CA LYS A 223 -0.08 -5.22 23.74
C LYS A 223 1.42 -5.09 23.93
N PHE A 224 1.89 -3.88 24.25
CA PHE A 224 3.31 -3.56 24.30
C PHE A 224 4.10 -4.47 25.26
N ASP A 225 3.52 -4.84 26.39
CA ASP A 225 4.11 -5.75 27.39
C ASP A 225 4.34 -7.17 26.86
N LYS A 226 3.59 -7.58 25.82
CA LYS A 226 3.69 -8.91 25.23
C LYS A 226 4.74 -9.02 24.14
N ILE A 227 5.11 -7.92 23.49
CA ILE A 227 6.00 -7.92 22.31
C ILE A 227 7.29 -8.73 22.55
N PRO A 228 8.07 -8.50 23.63
CA PRO A 228 9.32 -9.23 23.85
C PRO A 228 9.13 -10.74 24.08
N SER A 229 7.94 -11.15 24.54
CA SER A 229 7.62 -12.54 24.86
C SER A 229 7.05 -13.34 23.69
N LEU A 230 6.74 -12.69 22.57
CA LEU A 230 6.16 -13.36 21.41
C LEU A 230 7.15 -14.35 20.80
N LYS A 231 6.62 -15.52 20.45
CA LYS A 231 7.37 -16.57 19.77
C LYS A 231 7.57 -16.20 18.29
N PRO A 232 8.72 -16.54 17.71
CA PRO A 232 8.92 -16.46 16.28
C PRO A 232 7.87 -17.27 15.50
N VAL A 233 7.45 -16.77 14.34
CA VAL A 233 6.37 -17.37 13.53
C VAL A 233 6.93 -18.27 12.43
N PHE A 234 7.99 -17.84 11.74
CA PHE A 234 8.44 -18.46 10.49
C PHE A 234 9.62 -19.42 10.64
N LYS A 235 10.35 -19.35 11.76
CA LYS A 235 11.47 -20.22 12.09
C LYS A 235 11.56 -20.40 13.60
N LYS A 236 11.83 -21.61 14.08
CA LYS A 236 11.85 -21.95 15.53
C LYS A 236 12.72 -20.99 16.36
N ASP A 237 13.93 -20.73 15.89
CA ASP A 237 14.90 -19.82 16.52
C ASP A 237 15.03 -18.52 15.70
N GLY A 238 13.92 -18.07 15.13
CA GLY A 238 13.81 -16.86 14.32
C GLY A 238 13.70 -15.58 15.15
N THR A 239 13.62 -14.47 14.45
CA THR A 239 13.50 -13.11 14.99
C THR A 239 12.16 -12.45 14.64
N VAL A 240 11.46 -12.95 13.62
CA VAL A 240 10.22 -12.37 13.13
C VAL A 240 9.02 -12.94 13.90
N THR A 241 8.24 -12.05 14.48
CA THR A 241 7.04 -12.35 15.28
C THR A 241 5.81 -11.65 14.70
N ALA A 242 4.63 -12.00 15.23
CA ALA A 242 3.39 -11.32 14.87
C ALA A 242 3.37 -9.81 15.20
N ALA A 243 4.21 -9.32 16.13
CA ALA A 243 4.24 -7.89 16.48
C ALA A 243 5.21 -7.07 15.63
N ASN A 244 6.25 -7.71 15.07
CA ASN A 244 7.25 -7.04 14.23
C ASN A 244 7.10 -7.40 12.73
N ALA A 245 5.97 -8.00 12.39
CA ALA A 245 5.48 -8.19 11.03
C ALA A 245 4.22 -7.34 10.85
N SER A 246 3.97 -6.87 9.62
CA SER A 246 2.65 -6.30 9.31
C SER A 246 1.56 -7.38 9.37
N THR A 247 0.34 -6.96 9.71
CA THR A 247 -0.82 -7.85 9.77
C THR A 247 -1.46 -8.02 8.39
N LEU A 248 -2.46 -8.91 8.32
CA LEU A 248 -3.30 -9.06 7.13
C LEU A 248 -4.45 -8.06 7.26
N ASN A 249 -4.77 -7.32 6.19
CA ASN A 249 -5.68 -6.19 6.30
C ASN A 249 -6.52 -5.96 5.05
N ASP A 250 -7.61 -5.24 5.27
CA ASP A 250 -8.50 -4.76 4.23
C ASP A 250 -8.36 -3.24 4.10
N GLY A 251 -8.41 -2.73 2.88
CA GLY A 251 -8.38 -1.29 2.65
C GLY A 251 -8.14 -0.90 1.20
N ALA A 252 -8.32 0.38 0.91
CA ALA A 252 -8.07 0.96 -0.41
C ALA A 252 -7.42 2.35 -0.29
N ALA A 253 -6.75 2.78 -1.35
CA ALA A 253 -6.17 4.11 -1.50
C ALA A 253 -6.20 4.54 -2.96
N ALA A 254 -6.45 5.82 -3.21
CA ALA A 254 -6.49 6.38 -4.56
C ALA A 254 -5.98 7.83 -4.59
N VAL A 255 -5.48 8.22 -5.76
CA VAL A 255 -5.09 9.57 -6.12
C VAL A 255 -5.74 9.94 -7.46
N VAL A 256 -6.02 11.23 -7.65
CA VAL A 256 -6.32 11.77 -8.97
C VAL A 256 -5.05 12.39 -9.55
N LEU A 257 -4.69 11.94 -10.75
CA LEU A 257 -3.59 12.46 -11.54
C LEU A 257 -4.14 13.38 -12.63
N MET A 258 -3.48 14.53 -12.83
CA MET A 258 -3.80 15.44 -13.92
C MET A 258 -2.54 15.89 -14.65
N SER A 259 -2.64 16.16 -15.96
CA SER A 259 -1.62 16.95 -16.65
C SER A 259 -1.61 18.37 -16.09
N LYS A 260 -0.42 18.98 -16.03
CA LYS A 260 -0.29 20.39 -15.64
C LYS A 260 -1.24 21.30 -16.42
N GLU A 261 -1.26 21.13 -17.74
CA GLU A 261 -2.02 21.99 -18.64
C GLU A 261 -3.52 21.86 -18.37
N ARG A 262 -4.01 20.64 -18.09
CA ARG A 262 -5.43 20.41 -17.77
C ARG A 262 -5.79 20.94 -16.39
N ALA A 263 -4.93 20.76 -15.39
CA ALA A 263 -5.13 21.31 -14.05
C ALA A 263 -5.23 22.85 -14.08
N GLU A 264 -4.32 23.51 -14.80
CA GLU A 264 -4.34 24.96 -15.00
C GLU A 264 -5.59 25.43 -15.75
N ALA A 265 -5.96 24.74 -16.85
CA ALA A 265 -7.15 25.07 -17.63
C ALA A 265 -8.47 24.94 -16.83
N MET A 266 -8.52 24.02 -15.88
CA MET A 266 -9.68 23.81 -15.00
C MET A 266 -9.61 24.61 -13.70
N GLY A 267 -8.52 25.33 -13.43
CA GLY A 267 -8.32 26.06 -12.17
C GLY A 267 -8.16 25.14 -10.95
N ILE A 268 -7.77 23.88 -11.15
CA ILE A 268 -7.58 22.89 -10.09
C ILE A 268 -6.17 23.05 -9.52
N LYS A 269 -6.09 23.25 -8.19
CA LYS A 269 -4.81 23.40 -7.50
C LYS A 269 -4.19 22.03 -7.22
N PRO A 270 -2.97 21.74 -7.71
CA PRO A 270 -2.30 20.49 -7.41
C PRO A 270 -1.81 20.46 -5.96
N ILE A 271 -1.79 19.28 -5.34
CA ILE A 271 -1.20 19.06 -4.02
C ILE A 271 0.25 18.60 -4.10
N ALA A 272 0.64 17.97 -5.21
CA ALA A 272 2.00 17.55 -5.46
C ALA A 272 2.28 17.33 -6.96
N LYS A 273 3.56 17.25 -7.30
CA LYS A 273 4.06 16.80 -8.61
C LYS A 273 4.75 15.46 -8.47
N ILE A 274 4.50 14.54 -9.40
CA ILE A 274 5.31 13.32 -9.54
C ILE A 274 6.60 13.71 -10.28
N VAL A 275 7.73 13.70 -9.56
CA VAL A 275 9.03 14.09 -10.11
C VAL A 275 9.65 12.93 -10.89
N SER A 276 9.59 11.73 -10.33
CA SER A 276 10.11 10.52 -10.96
C SER A 276 9.59 9.25 -10.29
N PHE A 277 9.87 8.10 -10.91
CA PHE A 277 9.65 6.79 -10.35
C PHE A 277 10.58 5.74 -10.96
N ALA A 278 10.78 4.64 -10.25
CA ALA A 278 11.56 3.51 -10.72
C ALA A 278 11.04 2.18 -10.14
N ASP A 279 11.27 1.12 -10.91
CA ASP A 279 11.19 -0.25 -10.42
C ASP A 279 12.61 -0.81 -10.29
N ALA A 280 12.79 -1.73 -9.35
CA ALA A 280 13.99 -2.55 -9.24
C ALA A 280 13.61 -4.01 -9.00
N GLN A 281 14.56 -4.91 -9.26
CA GLN A 281 14.39 -6.34 -9.13
C GLN A 281 15.66 -6.96 -8.53
N GLN A 282 15.48 -7.88 -7.60
CA GLN A 282 16.51 -8.76 -7.04
C GLN A 282 16.01 -10.21 -7.10
N ALA A 283 16.77 -11.13 -6.52
CA ALA A 283 16.30 -12.50 -6.33
C ALA A 283 15.00 -12.51 -5.47
N PRO A 284 14.09 -13.47 -5.68
CA PRO A 284 12.80 -13.52 -4.98
C PRO A 284 12.89 -13.41 -3.47
N GLU A 285 13.81 -14.16 -2.86
CA GLU A 285 14.10 -14.17 -1.42
C GLU A 285 14.72 -12.87 -0.90
N GLN A 286 15.26 -12.02 -1.78
CA GLN A 286 15.88 -10.73 -1.46
C GLN A 286 14.92 -9.54 -1.64
N PHE A 287 13.61 -9.77 -1.76
CA PHE A 287 12.63 -8.70 -1.90
C PHE A 287 12.71 -7.67 -0.75
N THR A 288 13.08 -8.12 0.45
CA THR A 288 13.17 -7.31 1.68
C THR A 288 14.11 -6.12 1.57
N THR A 289 15.14 -6.18 0.73
CA THR A 289 16.10 -5.07 0.51
C THR A 289 15.94 -4.41 -0.85
N ALA A 290 14.99 -4.85 -1.67
CA ALA A 290 14.76 -4.28 -2.99
C ALA A 290 14.42 -2.76 -3.00
N PRO A 291 13.77 -2.16 -1.99
CA PRO A 291 13.58 -0.71 -1.93
C PRO A 291 14.89 0.08 -1.98
N SER A 292 15.98 -0.45 -1.41
CA SER A 292 17.32 0.14 -1.47
C SER A 292 17.91 0.19 -2.88
N LYS A 293 17.32 -0.52 -3.85
CA LYS A 293 17.64 -0.42 -5.27
C LYS A 293 16.69 0.53 -6.00
N ALA A 294 15.39 0.47 -5.70
CA ALA A 294 14.39 1.28 -6.39
C ALA A 294 14.47 2.78 -6.01
N ILE A 295 14.65 3.10 -4.72
CA ILE A 295 14.69 4.49 -4.24
C ILE A 295 15.84 5.27 -4.89
N PRO A 296 17.11 4.81 -4.87
CA PRO A 296 18.19 5.54 -5.55
C PRO A 296 17.97 5.72 -7.06
N LEU A 297 17.36 4.73 -7.74
CA LEU A 297 17.03 4.86 -9.16
C LEU A 297 15.98 5.94 -9.42
N ALA A 298 14.96 6.06 -8.56
CA ALA A 298 13.97 7.12 -8.66
C ALA A 298 14.61 8.49 -8.36
N LEU A 299 15.41 8.61 -7.29
CA LEU A 299 16.14 9.85 -6.95
C LEU A 299 17.06 10.30 -8.08
N HIS A 300 17.83 9.37 -8.67
CA HIS A 300 18.69 9.66 -9.81
C HIS A 300 17.89 10.20 -11.01
N LYS A 301 16.74 9.59 -11.34
CA LYS A 301 15.85 10.09 -12.40
C LYS A 301 15.22 11.46 -12.08
N ALA A 302 15.02 11.76 -10.80
CA ALA A 302 14.55 13.07 -10.35
C ALA A 302 15.67 14.14 -10.41
N GLY A 303 16.94 13.73 -10.57
CA GLY A 303 18.08 14.63 -10.41
C GLY A 303 18.26 15.12 -8.97
N LEU A 304 17.81 14.32 -7.99
CA LEU A 304 17.88 14.63 -6.56
C LEU A 304 18.85 13.68 -5.84
N SER A 305 19.48 14.18 -4.78
CA SER A 305 20.22 13.37 -3.81
C SER A 305 19.35 13.01 -2.60
N GLY A 306 19.79 12.03 -1.81
CA GLY A 306 19.05 11.57 -0.63
C GLY A 306 18.92 12.65 0.46
N GLU A 307 19.86 13.59 0.52
CA GLU A 307 19.88 14.71 1.47
C GLU A 307 18.78 15.75 1.18
N GLN A 308 18.31 15.82 -0.07
CA GLN A 308 17.24 16.73 -0.48
C GLN A 308 15.85 16.20 -0.13
N ILE A 309 15.74 14.96 0.36
CA ILE A 309 14.47 14.36 0.74
C ILE A 309 14.18 14.67 2.21
N ASP A 310 13.02 15.28 2.43
CA ASP A 310 12.56 15.68 3.75
C ASP A 310 11.96 14.51 4.50
N PHE A 311 11.15 13.69 3.82
CA PHE A 311 10.48 12.54 4.40
C PHE A 311 10.45 11.33 3.47
N TYR A 312 10.50 10.16 4.08
CA TYR A 312 10.43 8.87 3.40
C TYR A 312 9.25 8.06 3.94
N GLU A 313 8.56 7.37 3.05
CA GLU A 313 7.63 6.29 3.41
C GLU A 313 8.16 4.97 2.84
N ILE A 314 8.70 4.10 3.69
CA ILE A 314 9.17 2.78 3.31
C ILE A 314 8.24 1.74 3.92
N ASN A 315 7.56 0.96 3.09
CA ASN A 315 6.56 0.02 3.59
C ASN A 315 7.17 -1.03 4.54
N GLU A 316 6.63 -1.11 5.74
CA GLU A 316 7.07 -2.01 6.80
C GLU A 316 6.40 -3.40 6.66
N ALA A 317 6.64 -4.12 5.56
CA ALA A 317 6.12 -5.49 5.43
C ALA A 317 6.53 -6.34 6.64
N PHE A 318 7.76 -6.12 7.12
CA PHE A 318 8.30 -6.54 8.41
C PHE A 318 9.19 -5.42 8.96
N SER A 319 9.38 -5.32 10.28
CA SER A 319 10.30 -4.34 10.90
C SER A 319 11.70 -4.40 10.29
N VAL A 320 12.21 -5.62 10.05
CA VAL A 320 13.53 -5.84 9.43
C VAL A 320 13.64 -5.23 8.03
N VAL A 321 12.55 -5.17 7.26
CA VAL A 321 12.56 -4.55 5.92
C VAL A 321 12.90 -3.06 6.03
N SER A 322 12.19 -2.32 6.90
CA SER A 322 12.48 -0.89 7.06
C SER A 322 13.85 -0.66 7.69
N LEU A 323 14.22 -1.43 8.71
CA LEU A 323 15.53 -1.32 9.37
C LEU A 323 16.69 -1.55 8.39
N ALA A 324 16.61 -2.62 7.58
CA ALA A 324 17.64 -2.94 6.59
C ALA A 324 17.76 -1.85 5.52
N ASN A 325 16.64 -1.39 4.95
CA ASN A 325 16.69 -0.34 3.92
C ASN A 325 17.18 1.00 4.49
N ASN A 326 16.77 1.38 5.70
CA ASN A 326 17.26 2.59 6.36
C ASN A 326 18.78 2.53 6.56
N LYS A 327 19.31 1.37 7.01
CA LYS A 327 20.74 1.15 7.19
C LYS A 327 21.51 1.20 5.85
N ILE A 328 21.03 0.51 4.82
CA ILE A 328 21.68 0.46 3.49
C ILE A 328 21.73 1.85 2.84
N LEU A 329 20.65 2.62 2.97
CA LEU A 329 20.52 3.95 2.38
C LEU A 329 21.07 5.08 3.28
N GLY A 330 21.48 4.78 4.51
CA GLY A 330 21.97 5.78 5.47
C GLY A 330 20.91 6.79 5.90
N LEU A 331 19.64 6.37 6.02
CA LEU A 331 18.52 7.26 6.32
C LEU A 331 18.41 7.58 7.81
N ASP A 332 18.03 8.82 8.10
CA ASP A 332 17.63 9.25 9.44
C ASP A 332 16.23 8.69 9.78
N ALA A 333 16.13 7.90 10.85
CA ALA A 333 14.88 7.32 11.33
C ALA A 333 13.83 8.37 11.75
N ALA A 334 14.23 9.62 12.01
CA ALA A 334 13.32 10.73 12.26
C ALA A 334 12.60 11.23 11.00
N LYS A 335 13.06 10.83 9.81
CA LYS A 335 12.47 11.19 8.51
C LYS A 335 11.67 10.06 7.85
N VAL A 336 11.78 8.83 8.36
CA VAL A 336 11.13 7.64 7.78
C VAL A 336 9.90 7.27 8.58
N ASN A 337 8.75 7.10 7.92
CA ASN A 337 7.48 6.63 8.51
C ASN A 337 7.12 7.40 9.80
N VAL A 338 7.10 8.73 9.72
CA VAL A 338 7.00 9.61 10.91
C VAL A 338 5.63 9.55 11.59
N ASN A 339 4.60 9.07 10.88
CA ASN A 339 3.26 8.82 11.41
C ASN A 339 3.01 7.32 11.69
N GLY A 340 4.07 6.49 11.69
CA GLY A 340 3.97 5.03 11.78
C GLY A 340 3.76 4.38 10.42
N GLY A 341 4.04 3.08 10.33
CA GLY A 341 3.97 2.34 9.08
C GLY A 341 3.18 1.04 9.18
N ALA A 342 3.39 0.14 8.22
CA ALA A 342 2.56 -1.05 8.03
C ALA A 342 2.61 -2.07 9.18
N VAL A 343 3.66 -2.08 10.02
CA VAL A 343 3.69 -2.93 11.22
C VAL A 343 2.60 -2.51 12.20
N ALA A 344 2.26 -1.22 12.25
CA ALA A 344 1.25 -0.67 13.15
C ALA A 344 -0.11 -0.40 12.50
N ILE A 345 -0.11 0.02 11.23
CA ILE A 345 -1.31 0.44 10.50
C ILE A 345 -1.92 -0.73 9.70
N GLY A 346 -1.09 -1.68 9.27
CA GLY A 346 -1.50 -2.82 8.46
C GLY A 346 -1.03 -2.77 6.99
N HIS A 347 -1.15 -3.91 6.31
CA HIS A 347 -0.65 -4.14 4.95
C HIS A 347 -1.68 -4.79 4.00
N PRO A 348 -2.72 -4.05 3.56
CA PRO A 348 -3.59 -4.52 2.48
C PRO A 348 -2.80 -4.55 1.16
N LEU A 349 -2.41 -5.75 0.70
CA LEU A 349 -1.38 -5.94 -0.34
C LEU A 349 -1.53 -5.00 -1.55
N GLY A 350 -2.63 -5.12 -2.30
CA GLY A 350 -2.87 -4.32 -3.51
C GLY A 350 -2.97 -2.82 -3.29
N ALA A 351 -3.38 -2.38 -2.09
CA ALA A 351 -3.56 -0.97 -1.75
C ALA A 351 -2.30 -0.31 -1.14
N SER A 352 -1.42 -1.09 -0.54
CA SER A 352 -0.36 -0.58 0.34
C SER A 352 0.61 0.37 -0.36
N GLY A 353 0.98 0.08 -1.60
CA GLY A 353 1.83 0.97 -2.40
C GLY A 353 1.20 2.33 -2.64
N ALA A 354 -0.12 2.41 -2.86
CA ALA A 354 -0.82 3.67 -2.98
C ALA A 354 -1.03 4.34 -1.61
N ARG A 355 -1.32 3.54 -0.57
CA ARG A 355 -1.51 4.01 0.82
C ARG A 355 -0.29 4.78 1.32
N ILE A 356 0.92 4.26 1.15
CA ILE A 356 2.14 4.97 1.57
C ILE A 356 2.39 6.25 0.77
N VAL A 357 1.96 6.33 -0.50
CA VAL A 357 2.03 7.57 -1.27
C VAL A 357 1.04 8.59 -0.72
N VAL A 358 -0.20 8.18 -0.44
CA VAL A 358 -1.20 9.04 0.19
C VAL A 358 -0.69 9.59 1.52
N THR A 359 -0.15 8.74 2.40
CA THR A 359 0.41 9.17 3.69
C THR A 359 1.61 10.10 3.51
N LEU A 360 2.54 9.80 2.58
CA LEU A 360 3.70 10.67 2.30
C LEU A 360 3.27 12.10 1.91
N LEU A 361 2.26 12.22 1.03
CA LEU A 361 1.76 13.53 0.59
C LEU A 361 1.25 14.36 1.78
N HIS A 362 0.51 13.73 2.69
CA HIS A 362 -0.03 14.41 3.87
C HIS A 362 1.07 14.69 4.91
N VAL A 363 2.06 13.82 5.07
CA VAL A 363 3.25 14.06 5.91
C VAL A 363 4.02 15.28 5.42
N LEU A 364 4.25 15.42 4.12
CA LEU A 364 4.92 16.58 3.54
C LEU A 364 4.16 17.86 3.84
N GLN A 365 2.83 17.86 3.69
CA GLN A 365 1.99 19.03 4.02
C GLN A 365 2.03 19.38 5.51
N GLN A 366 1.87 18.39 6.38
CA GLN A 366 1.88 18.55 7.84
C GLN A 366 3.19 19.18 8.34
N ASN A 367 4.30 18.85 7.67
CA ASN A 367 5.64 19.26 8.09
C ASN A 367 6.29 20.30 7.17
N LYS A 368 5.54 20.83 6.19
CA LYS A 368 6.04 21.76 5.16
C LYS A 368 7.29 21.24 4.43
N GLY A 369 7.38 19.92 4.25
CA GLY A 369 8.42 19.28 3.47
C GLY A 369 8.22 19.57 1.97
N LYS A 370 9.32 19.69 1.25
CA LYS A 370 9.34 19.94 -0.20
C LYS A 370 9.40 18.65 -0.99
N TYR A 371 10.34 17.75 -0.69
CA TYR A 371 10.49 16.50 -1.45
C TYR A 371 10.30 15.28 -0.55
N GLY A 372 9.60 14.29 -1.09
CA GLY A 372 9.41 12.99 -0.43
C GLY A 372 9.69 11.83 -1.36
N ALA A 373 10.09 10.70 -0.79
CA ALA A 373 10.25 9.45 -1.51
C ALA A 373 9.50 8.30 -0.83
N ALA A 374 8.67 7.59 -1.58
CA ALA A 374 8.01 6.38 -1.11
C ALA A 374 8.61 5.15 -1.80
N GLY A 375 8.81 4.06 -1.05
CA GLY A 375 9.35 2.80 -1.54
C GLY A 375 8.64 1.59 -0.95
N ILE A 376 8.35 0.61 -1.78
CA ILE A 376 7.68 -0.62 -1.36
C ILE A 376 8.31 -1.83 -2.05
N CYS A 377 8.65 -2.84 -1.24
CA CYS A 377 9.05 -4.15 -1.74
C CYS A 377 7.81 -4.94 -2.20
N ASN A 378 7.98 -5.94 -3.06
CA ASN A 378 6.93 -6.85 -3.45
C ASN A 378 7.45 -8.28 -3.55
N GLY A 379 6.61 -9.26 -3.19
CA GLY A 379 6.92 -10.68 -3.35
C GLY A 379 7.40 -11.01 -4.76
N GLY A 380 8.31 -11.98 -4.88
CA GLY A 380 9.00 -12.28 -6.13
C GLY A 380 10.24 -11.41 -6.39
N GLY A 381 10.73 -10.65 -5.40
CA GLY A 381 12.05 -9.99 -5.46
C GLY A 381 12.05 -8.54 -5.94
N GLY A 382 10.87 -7.94 -6.15
CA GLY A 382 10.75 -6.61 -6.75
C GLY A 382 10.63 -5.47 -5.74
N ALA A 383 10.78 -4.25 -6.23
CA ALA A 383 10.33 -3.04 -5.55
C ALA A 383 9.91 -1.96 -6.54
N SER A 384 9.08 -1.04 -6.06
CA SER A 384 8.70 0.19 -6.74
C SER A 384 8.98 1.39 -5.83
N ALA A 385 9.42 2.50 -6.42
CA ALA A 385 9.64 3.76 -5.71
C ALA A 385 9.16 4.97 -6.52
N ILE A 386 8.63 5.97 -5.84
CA ILE A 386 8.15 7.23 -6.42
C ILE A 386 8.72 8.42 -5.62
N VAL A 387 9.09 9.47 -6.33
CA VAL A 387 9.56 10.74 -5.76
C VAL A 387 8.56 11.82 -6.11
N VAL A 388 8.14 12.58 -5.11
CA VAL A 388 7.14 13.64 -5.23
C VAL A 388 7.67 14.96 -4.71
N GLU A 389 7.21 16.06 -5.30
CA GLU A 389 7.40 17.43 -4.82
C GLU A 389 6.07 17.93 -4.28
N ASN A 390 6.04 18.39 -3.04
CA ASN A 390 4.88 19.01 -2.42
C ASN A 390 4.64 20.40 -3.01
N LEU A 391 3.39 20.68 -3.40
CA LEU A 391 2.96 21.96 -3.98
C LEU A 391 1.90 22.69 -3.15
N ALA A 392 1.42 22.05 -2.06
CA ALA A 392 0.35 22.55 -1.20
C ALA A 392 0.82 23.49 -0.09
#